data_AF-A0A7C6YKM1-F1
#
_entry.id   AF-A0A7C6YKM1-F1
#
_cell.length_a   1.000
_cell.length_b   1.000
_cell.length_c   1.000
_cell.angle_alpha   90.00
_cell.angle_beta   90.00
_cell.angle_gamma   90.00
#
_symmetry.space_group_name_H-M   'P 1'
#
loop_
_entity.id
_entity.type
_entity.pdbx_description
1 polymer ?
#
loop_
_entity_poly.entity_id
_entity_poly.type
_entity_poly.pdbx_seq_one_letter_code
_entity_poly.pdbx_strand_id
1 'polypeptide(L)'
;MIENKIKILRKAAEVSTVQDSNYIWCVIAGNEDMINNVAYSAIMDKKRVKVLCREHINTKESFVTKKFDFIMLHGETSKIRELSMICKENGGAYLKIAPYYVKDEPNLILTVGPENSIKKFVGNCEKNNIKLSFLIEDHTTGFIETDVYITNMLPRFIRNIIDPLFKMADVALSTVLLSSEDEELPKIKELARSNKIFLIEFNKILKED
;
A
#
# COMPACT_ATOMS: atom_id res chain seq x y z
N MET A 1 -31.73 7.19 27.92
CA MET A 1 -31.77 7.51 26.47
C MET A 1 -30.95 8.74 26.09
N ILE A 2 -30.95 9.81 26.90
CA ILE A 2 -30.15 11.03 26.64
C ILE A 2 -28.64 10.74 26.73
N GLU A 3 -28.20 9.94 27.69
CA GLU A 3 -26.79 9.53 27.85
C GLU A 3 -26.20 8.81 26.64
N ASN A 4 -26.96 7.92 25.99
CA ASN A 4 -26.50 7.23 24.79
C ASN A 4 -26.35 8.19 23.60
N LYS A 5 -27.26 9.17 23.47
CA LYS A 5 -27.13 10.23 22.45
C LYS A 5 -25.95 11.16 22.75
N ILE A 6 -25.70 11.50 24.02
CA ILE A 6 -24.52 12.27 24.43
C ILE A 6 -23.23 11.49 24.19
N LYS A 7 -23.21 10.17 24.41
CA LYS A 7 -22.05 9.31 24.16
C LYS A 7 -21.77 9.16 22.67
N ILE A 8 -22.81 9.03 21.84
CA ILE A 8 -22.68 9.01 20.38
C ILE A 8 -22.24 10.38 19.86
N LEU A 9 -22.79 11.48 20.39
CA LEU A 9 -22.35 12.84 20.05
C LEU A 9 -20.92 13.12 20.53
N ARG A 10 -20.49 12.57 21.67
CA ARG A 10 -19.10 12.66 22.13
C ARG A 10 -18.15 11.82 21.30
N LYS A 11 -18.58 10.65 20.81
CA LYS A 11 -17.79 9.80 19.91
C LYS A 11 -17.70 10.39 18.50
N ALA A 12 -18.79 11.00 18.02
CA ALA A 12 -18.81 11.79 16.79
C ALA A 12 -18.00 13.09 16.95
N ALA A 13 -18.04 13.71 18.14
CA ALA A 13 -17.21 14.86 18.50
C ALA A 13 -15.75 14.46 18.60
N GLU A 14 -15.36 13.34 19.22
CA GLU A 14 -13.98 12.81 19.20
C GLU A 14 -13.48 12.62 17.77
N VAL A 15 -14.33 12.13 16.87
CA VAL A 15 -14.02 11.97 15.43
C VAL A 15 -13.98 13.32 14.68
N SER A 16 -14.54 14.40 15.24
CA SER A 16 -14.55 15.74 14.64
C SER A 16 -13.70 16.79 15.38
N THR A 17 -13.19 16.49 16.59
CA THR A 17 -12.26 17.30 17.38
C THR A 17 -10.81 16.89 17.18
N VAL A 18 -10.54 15.86 16.36
CA VAL A 18 -9.26 15.76 15.65
C VAL A 18 -9.29 16.79 14.51
N GLN A 19 -9.34 18.07 14.88
CA GLN A 19 -8.89 19.14 14.02
C GLN A 19 -7.42 18.86 13.72
N ASP A 20 -7.17 18.53 12.47
CA ASP A 20 -5.90 18.65 11.77
C ASP A 20 -4.66 18.23 12.57
N SER A 21 -4.31 16.95 12.44
CA SER A 21 -2.93 16.76 12.05
C SER A 21 -2.78 17.43 10.68
N ASN A 22 -2.25 18.66 10.67
CA ASN A 22 -1.97 19.38 9.44
C ASN A 22 -1.26 18.46 8.44
N TYR A 23 -0.44 17.53 8.95
CA TYR A 23 0.29 16.54 8.19
C TYR A 23 -0.19 15.12 8.46
N ILE A 24 -0.21 14.30 7.42
CA ILE A 24 -0.54 12.88 7.44
C ILE A 24 0.45 12.11 6.60
N TRP A 25 0.55 10.80 6.85
CA TRP A 25 1.25 9.89 5.97
C TRP A 25 0.29 9.32 4.94
N CYS A 26 0.82 9.04 3.77
CA CYS A 26 0.10 8.45 2.67
C CYS A 26 0.99 7.46 1.93
N VAL A 27 0.34 6.39 1.50
CA VAL A 27 0.89 5.34 0.69
C VAL A 27 0.13 5.32 -0.62
N ILE A 28 0.85 5.31 -1.74
CA ILE A 28 0.27 5.15 -3.07
C ILE A 28 1.00 4.01 -3.79
N ALA A 29 0.24 3.09 -4.37
CA ALA A 29 0.77 1.97 -5.15
C ALA A 29 -0.01 1.78 -6.46
N GLY A 30 0.69 1.44 -7.53
CA GLY A 30 0.06 1.18 -8.83
C GLY A 30 1.07 1.19 -9.97
N ASN A 31 0.61 1.53 -11.17
CA ASN A 31 1.47 1.58 -12.36
C ASN A 31 2.52 2.70 -12.28
N GLU A 32 3.66 2.47 -12.94
CA GLU A 32 4.80 3.40 -12.96
C GLU A 32 4.41 4.82 -13.37
N ASP A 33 3.66 4.97 -14.48
CA ASP A 33 3.23 6.27 -14.99
C ASP A 33 2.38 7.05 -13.99
N MET A 34 1.49 6.37 -13.28
CA MET A 34 0.67 6.99 -12.24
C MET A 34 1.55 7.46 -11.07
N ILE A 35 2.49 6.62 -10.63
CA ILE A 35 3.38 6.96 -9.52
C ILE A 35 4.34 8.10 -9.94
N ASN A 36 4.74 8.17 -11.20
CA ASN A 36 5.48 9.30 -11.76
C ASN A 36 4.69 10.61 -11.68
N ASN A 37 3.39 10.60 -12.02
CA ASN A 37 2.53 11.78 -11.92
C ASN A 37 2.36 12.27 -10.47
N VAL A 38 2.19 11.33 -9.54
CA VAL A 38 2.12 11.63 -8.09
C VAL A 38 3.46 12.20 -7.61
N ALA A 39 4.57 11.56 -7.96
CA ALA A 39 5.91 11.99 -7.55
C ALA A 39 6.23 13.39 -8.07
N TYR A 40 5.94 13.66 -9.34
CA TYR A 40 6.10 14.98 -9.94
C TYR A 40 5.30 16.04 -9.19
N SER A 41 4.02 15.77 -8.93
CA SER A 41 3.13 16.67 -8.20
C SER A 41 3.60 16.91 -6.75
N ALA A 42 4.11 15.87 -6.07
CA ALA A 42 4.65 15.99 -4.73
C ALA A 42 5.94 16.83 -4.68
N ILE A 43 6.84 16.64 -5.66
CA ILE A 43 8.10 17.40 -5.76
C ILE A 43 7.85 18.88 -6.06
N MET A 44 6.88 19.19 -6.93
CA MET A 44 6.48 20.57 -7.20
C MET A 44 5.99 21.30 -5.93
N ASP A 45 5.36 20.57 -5.02
CA ASP A 45 4.82 21.06 -3.76
C ASP A 45 5.70 20.72 -2.54
N LYS A 46 7.03 20.69 -2.70
CA LYS A 46 8.01 20.29 -1.66
C LYS A 46 7.88 21.00 -0.29
N LYS A 47 7.24 22.16 -0.24
CA LYS A 47 6.99 22.90 1.02
C LYS A 47 5.86 22.28 1.85
N ARG A 48 4.97 21.52 1.19
CA ARG A 48 3.72 20.98 1.75
C ARG A 48 3.74 19.46 1.80
N VAL A 49 4.51 18.80 0.95
CA VAL A 49 4.64 17.33 0.90
C VAL A 49 6.10 16.93 0.77
N LYS A 50 6.52 15.93 1.54
CA LYS A 50 7.82 15.26 1.47
C LYS A 50 7.61 13.84 0.94
N VAL A 51 8.43 13.45 -0.03
CA VAL A 51 8.56 12.04 -0.44
C VAL A 51 9.48 11.36 0.56
N LEU A 52 8.99 10.32 1.23
CA LEU A 52 9.76 9.57 2.23
C LEU A 52 10.51 8.41 1.59
N CYS A 53 9.84 7.64 0.75
CA CYS A 53 10.48 6.59 -0.04
C CYS A 53 9.68 6.31 -1.32
N ARG A 54 10.37 5.73 -2.30
CA ARG A 54 9.79 5.27 -3.56
C ARG A 54 10.50 3.99 -3.96
N GLU A 55 9.75 2.98 -4.38
CA GLU A 55 10.29 1.69 -4.76
C GLU A 55 9.60 1.18 -6.03
N HIS A 56 10.37 0.47 -6.86
CA HIS A 56 9.86 -0.26 -8.02
C HIS A 56 9.93 -1.76 -7.73
N ILE A 57 8.78 -2.42 -7.74
CA ILE A 57 8.64 -3.81 -7.31
C ILE A 57 8.39 -4.71 -8.53
N ASN A 58 9.23 -5.74 -8.64
CA ASN A 58 9.09 -6.81 -9.62
C ASN A 58 8.82 -8.15 -8.90
N THR A 59 7.59 -8.64 -8.96
CA THR A 59 7.21 -9.93 -8.37
C THR A 59 6.99 -10.99 -9.44
N LYS A 60 7.82 -12.03 -9.46
CA LYS A 60 7.67 -13.17 -10.37
C LYS A 60 6.70 -14.21 -9.78
N GLU A 61 5.64 -14.56 -10.48
CA GLU A 61 4.70 -15.61 -10.09
C GLU A 61 4.32 -16.48 -11.29
N SER A 62 4.50 -17.81 -11.15
CA SER A 62 4.35 -18.78 -12.23
C SER A 62 5.12 -18.31 -13.47
N PHE A 63 4.45 -17.95 -14.57
CA PHE A 63 5.06 -17.49 -15.82
C PHE A 63 5.01 -15.96 -16.03
N VAL A 64 4.53 -15.21 -15.04
CA VAL A 64 4.24 -13.78 -15.12
C VAL A 64 5.12 -13.00 -14.14
N THR A 65 5.63 -11.85 -14.58
CA THR A 65 6.25 -10.83 -13.74
C THR A 65 5.24 -9.72 -13.56
N LYS A 66 4.83 -9.49 -12.33
CA LYS A 66 3.96 -8.37 -11.93
C LYS A 66 4.85 -7.19 -11.59
N LYS A 67 4.56 -6.04 -12.19
CA LYS A 67 5.34 -4.82 -11.99
C LYS A 67 4.46 -3.75 -11.40
N PHE A 68 4.95 -3.09 -10.37
CA PHE A 68 4.27 -1.95 -9.78
C PHE A 68 5.25 -1.05 -9.06
N ASP A 69 4.88 0.21 -8.98
CA ASP A 69 5.57 1.22 -8.20
C ASP A 69 4.81 1.52 -6.93
N PHE A 70 5.57 1.97 -5.94
CA PHE A 70 5.07 2.43 -4.67
C PHE A 70 5.74 3.76 -4.31
N ILE A 71 4.99 4.66 -3.69
CA ILE A 71 5.51 5.89 -3.09
C ILE A 71 4.87 6.16 -1.73
N MET A 72 5.71 6.53 -0.77
CA MET A 72 5.28 6.98 0.55
C MET A 72 5.53 8.47 0.71
N LEU A 73 4.50 9.17 1.18
CA LEU A 73 4.47 10.62 1.32
C LEU A 73 4.13 11.01 2.75
N HIS A 74 4.69 12.13 3.21
CA HIS A 74 4.26 12.80 4.42
C HIS A 74 4.03 14.28 4.11
N GLY A 75 2.84 14.78 4.37
CA GLY A 75 2.47 16.09 3.87
C GLY A 75 1.13 16.59 4.37
N GLU A 76 0.84 17.84 4.01
CA GLU A 76 -0.40 18.50 4.39
C GLU A 76 -1.63 17.70 3.96
N THR A 77 -2.59 17.53 4.86
CA THR A 77 -3.80 16.72 4.62
C THR A 77 -4.53 17.13 3.34
N SER A 78 -4.65 18.43 3.07
CA SER A 78 -5.28 18.93 1.84
C SER A 78 -4.51 18.51 0.59
N LYS A 79 -3.18 18.60 0.62
CA LYS A 79 -2.34 18.29 -0.54
C LYS A 79 -2.28 16.78 -0.78
N ILE A 80 -2.17 15.99 0.28
CA ILE A 80 -2.27 14.52 0.20
C ILE A 80 -3.63 14.10 -0.37
N ARG A 81 -4.72 14.79 0.00
CA ARG A 81 -6.05 14.53 -0.57
C ARG A 81 -6.10 14.82 -2.07
N GLU A 82 -5.49 15.90 -2.56
CA GLU A 82 -5.38 16.16 -4.00
C GLU A 82 -4.63 15.02 -4.71
N LEU A 83 -3.49 14.57 -4.17
CA LEU A 83 -2.71 13.46 -4.72
C LEU A 83 -3.50 12.13 -4.72
N SER A 84 -4.36 11.93 -3.72
CA SER A 84 -5.24 10.75 -3.65
C SER A 84 -6.25 10.70 -4.80
N MET A 85 -6.73 11.86 -5.27
CA MET A 85 -7.66 11.91 -6.40
C MET A 85 -6.97 11.48 -7.68
N ILE A 86 -5.75 11.99 -7.93
CA ILE A 86 -4.90 11.56 -9.06
C ILE A 86 -4.71 10.05 -9.03
N CYS A 87 -4.42 9.48 -7.87
CA CYS A 87 -4.27 8.04 -7.72
C CYS A 87 -5.54 7.26 -8.08
N LYS A 88 -6.69 7.63 -7.50
CA LYS A 88 -7.96 6.92 -7.71
C LYS A 88 -8.47 7.02 -9.15
N GLU A 89 -8.30 8.18 -9.78
CA GLU A 89 -8.67 8.38 -11.20
C GLU A 89 -7.83 7.52 -12.15
N ASN A 90 -6.58 7.22 -11.77
CA ASN A 90 -5.65 6.43 -12.58
C ASN A 90 -5.55 4.96 -12.12
N GLY A 91 -6.49 4.48 -11.29
CA GLY A 91 -6.59 3.07 -10.93
C GLY A 91 -5.70 2.61 -9.77
N GLY A 92 -5.02 3.49 -9.06
CA GLY A 92 -4.09 3.13 -7.99
C GLY A 92 -4.75 2.77 -6.65
N ALA A 93 -3.97 2.14 -5.79
CA ALA A 93 -4.25 2.01 -4.36
C ALA A 93 -3.69 3.23 -3.61
N TYR A 94 -4.48 3.75 -2.69
CA TYR A 94 -4.20 4.88 -1.83
C TYR A 94 -4.61 4.56 -0.40
N LEU A 95 -3.64 4.60 0.51
CA LEU A 95 -3.87 4.34 1.92
C LEU A 95 -3.40 5.54 2.76
N LYS A 96 -4.35 6.15 3.48
CA LYS A 96 -4.12 7.28 4.38
C LYS A 96 -3.79 6.77 5.77
N ILE A 97 -2.66 7.20 6.32
CA ILE A 97 -2.18 6.80 7.65
C ILE A 97 -2.22 8.02 8.56
N ALA A 98 -3.22 8.02 9.45
CA ALA A 98 -3.38 9.05 10.45
C ALA A 98 -2.31 8.94 11.55
N PRO A 99 -1.92 10.04 12.20
CA PRO A 99 -0.84 10.02 13.19
C PRO A 99 -1.10 9.16 14.42
N TYR A 100 -2.36 8.89 14.77
CA TYR A 100 -2.65 8.03 15.92
C TYR A 100 -2.17 6.59 15.68
N TYR A 101 -2.24 6.06 14.45
CA TYR A 101 -1.65 4.75 14.15
C TYR A 101 -0.16 4.74 14.40
N VAL A 102 0.54 5.81 14.03
CA VAL A 102 1.99 5.92 14.23
C VAL A 102 2.37 6.04 15.71
N LYS A 103 1.51 6.66 16.52
CA LYS A 103 1.76 6.91 17.94
C LYS A 103 1.38 5.73 18.83
N ASP A 104 0.27 5.08 18.50
CA ASP A 104 -0.42 4.18 19.42
C ASP A 104 -0.21 2.70 19.06
N GLU A 105 0.14 2.39 17.81
CA GLU A 105 0.30 1.01 17.36
C GLU A 105 1.77 0.54 17.45
N PRO A 106 2.02 -0.64 18.04
CA PRO A 106 3.35 -1.24 18.04
C PRO A 106 3.70 -1.79 16.65
N ASN A 107 4.97 -1.66 16.26
CA ASN A 107 5.52 -2.18 14.99
C ASN A 107 4.58 -2.06 13.80
N LEU A 108 4.30 -0.81 13.45
CA LEU A 108 3.50 -0.53 12.28
C LEU A 108 4.21 -1.06 11.03
N ILE A 109 3.52 -1.94 10.31
CA ILE A 109 4.00 -2.65 9.13
C ILE A 109 3.08 -2.30 7.97
N LEU A 110 3.66 -1.89 6.86
CA LEU A 110 2.95 -1.67 5.63
C LEU A 110 3.29 -2.78 4.65
N THR A 111 2.26 -3.43 4.11
CA THR A 111 2.42 -4.44 3.06
C THR A 111 1.77 -3.99 1.76
N VAL A 112 2.45 -4.25 0.64
CA VAL A 112 1.97 -3.95 -0.70
C VAL A 112 2.20 -5.16 -1.59
N GLY A 113 1.17 -5.61 -2.29
CA GLY A 113 1.30 -6.70 -3.23
C GLY A 113 -0.03 -7.14 -3.83
N PRO A 114 -0.02 -8.15 -4.70
CA PRO A 114 -1.25 -8.68 -5.27
C PRO A 114 -2.21 -9.17 -4.17
N GLU A 115 -3.50 -8.91 -4.33
CA GLU A 115 -4.51 -9.21 -3.31
C GLU A 115 -4.47 -10.67 -2.83
N ASN A 116 -4.32 -11.62 -3.78
CA ASN A 116 -4.20 -13.05 -3.46
C ASN A 116 -2.94 -13.38 -2.65
N SER A 117 -1.82 -12.68 -2.91
CA SER A 117 -0.59 -12.82 -2.14
C SER A 117 -0.80 -12.33 -0.72
N ILE A 118 -1.39 -11.14 -0.54
CA ILE A 118 -1.73 -10.57 0.77
C ILE A 118 -2.63 -11.52 1.58
N LYS A 119 -3.71 -12.03 0.97
CA LYS A 119 -4.61 -13.03 1.60
C LYS A 119 -3.87 -14.27 2.06
N LYS A 120 -2.98 -14.81 1.22
CA LYS A 120 -2.16 -15.98 1.55
C LYS A 120 -1.18 -15.69 2.70
N PHE A 121 -0.60 -14.50 2.73
CA PHE A 121 0.28 -14.06 3.81
C PHE A 121 -0.46 -13.95 5.14
N VAL A 122 -1.61 -13.28 5.18
CA VAL A 122 -2.44 -13.18 6.39
C VAL A 122 -2.83 -14.58 6.88
N GLY A 123 -3.27 -15.47 5.97
CA GLY A 123 -3.58 -16.86 6.31
C GLY A 123 -2.38 -17.67 6.80
N ASN A 124 -1.17 -17.40 6.30
CA ASN A 124 0.05 -18.04 6.81
C ASN A 124 0.44 -17.51 8.18
N CYS A 125 0.25 -16.22 8.46
CA CYS A 125 0.49 -15.64 9.78
C CYS A 125 -0.44 -16.26 10.83
N GLU A 126 -1.73 -16.38 10.51
CA GLU A 126 -2.72 -17.03 11.38
C GLU A 126 -2.35 -18.50 11.68
N LYS A 127 -2.02 -19.29 10.65
CA LYS A 127 -1.54 -20.68 10.81
C LYS A 127 -0.27 -20.81 11.67
N ASN A 128 0.53 -19.76 11.74
CA ASN A 128 1.78 -19.71 12.50
C ASN A 128 1.60 -19.13 13.91
N ASN A 129 0.35 -18.89 14.33
CA ASN A 129 -0.02 -18.24 15.59
C ASN A 129 0.64 -16.85 15.77
N ILE A 130 0.83 -16.12 14.68
CA ILE A 130 1.33 -14.74 14.69
C ILE A 130 0.15 -13.80 14.92
N LYS A 131 0.22 -12.97 15.96
CA LYS A 131 -0.79 -11.97 16.26
C LYS A 131 -0.61 -10.71 15.42
N LEU A 132 -1.39 -10.64 14.36
CA LEU A 132 -1.52 -9.44 13.54
C LEU A 132 -2.80 -8.67 13.90
N SER A 133 -2.65 -7.38 14.13
CA SER A 133 -3.76 -6.43 14.18
C SER A 133 -3.88 -5.77 12.82
N PHE A 134 -5.03 -5.99 12.17
CA PHE A 134 -5.34 -5.36 10.89
C PHE A 134 -5.93 -3.97 11.13
N LEU A 135 -5.32 -2.93 10.57
CA LEU A 135 -5.69 -1.55 10.84
C LEU A 135 -6.52 -0.95 9.72
N ILE A 136 -5.95 -0.89 8.52
CA ILE A 136 -6.59 -0.33 7.32
C ILE A 136 -6.05 -1.00 6.05
N GLU A 137 -6.88 -1.03 5.01
CA GLU A 137 -6.54 -1.55 3.69
C GLU A 137 -7.15 -0.66 2.60
N ASP A 138 -6.48 -0.63 1.46
CA ASP A 138 -7.03 -0.11 0.21
C ASP A 138 -6.50 -0.91 -0.98
N HIS A 139 -7.28 -0.95 -2.05
CA HIS A 139 -6.98 -1.72 -3.26
C HIS A 139 -6.92 -0.82 -4.49
N THR A 140 -6.19 -1.27 -5.51
CA THR A 140 -6.24 -0.65 -6.83
C THR A 140 -7.63 -0.79 -7.44
N THR A 141 -8.11 0.27 -8.06
CA THR A 141 -9.35 0.26 -8.86
C THR A 141 -9.08 -0.05 -10.34
N GLY A 142 -7.81 -0.04 -10.76
CA GLY A 142 -7.33 -0.49 -12.05
C GLY A 142 -6.35 -1.66 -11.94
N PHE A 143 -5.90 -2.15 -13.08
CA PHE A 143 -4.98 -3.29 -13.17
C PHE A 143 -3.52 -2.84 -13.31
N ILE A 144 -2.63 -3.64 -12.76
CA ILE A 144 -1.18 -3.42 -12.90
C ILE A 144 -0.57 -4.14 -14.09
N GLU A 145 0.55 -3.62 -14.59
CA GLU A 145 1.27 -4.24 -15.69
C GLU A 145 1.82 -5.62 -15.33
N THR A 146 1.59 -6.56 -16.24
CA THR A 146 2.04 -7.96 -16.15
C THR A 146 2.78 -8.37 -17.41
N ASP A 147 4.00 -8.86 -17.25
CA ASP A 147 4.81 -9.39 -18.35
C ASP A 147 4.93 -10.91 -18.27
N VAL A 148 4.68 -11.63 -19.35
CA VAL A 148 4.93 -13.07 -19.39
C VAL A 148 6.40 -13.29 -19.74
N TYR A 149 7.18 -13.90 -18.85
CA TYR A 149 8.59 -14.16 -19.17
C TYR A 149 8.78 -15.39 -20.07
N ILE A 150 7.82 -16.34 -20.08
CA ILE A 150 7.93 -17.53 -20.93
C ILE A 150 7.88 -17.18 -22.42
N THR A 151 7.25 -16.06 -22.78
CA THR A 151 7.13 -15.64 -24.18
C THR A 151 8.47 -15.20 -24.77
N ASN A 152 9.45 -14.87 -23.93
CA ASN A 152 10.84 -14.66 -24.37
C ASN A 152 11.51 -15.95 -24.89
N MET A 153 10.99 -17.13 -24.53
CA MET A 153 11.45 -18.42 -25.05
C MET A 153 10.60 -18.94 -26.22
N LEU A 154 9.51 -18.26 -26.58
CA LEU A 154 8.59 -18.69 -27.63
C LEU A 154 8.95 -18.05 -28.99
N PRO A 155 8.73 -18.76 -30.11
CA PRO A 155 8.83 -18.17 -31.44
C PRO A 155 7.95 -16.92 -31.59
N ARG A 156 8.41 -15.94 -32.38
CA ARG A 156 7.79 -14.60 -32.52
C ARG A 156 6.29 -14.65 -32.85
N PHE A 157 5.84 -15.63 -33.63
CA PHE A 157 4.42 -15.76 -33.99
C PHE A 157 3.53 -16.14 -32.80
N ILE A 158 4.00 -17.03 -31.90
CA ILE A 158 3.26 -17.43 -30.69
C ILE A 158 3.28 -16.29 -29.68
N ARG A 159 4.44 -15.65 -29.51
CA ARG A 159 4.62 -14.49 -28.62
C ARG A 159 3.63 -13.37 -28.94
N ASN A 160 3.48 -13.00 -30.22
CA ASN A 160 2.57 -11.93 -30.64
C ASN A 160 1.09 -12.21 -30.32
N ILE A 161 0.69 -13.48 -30.18
CA ILE A 161 -0.68 -13.88 -29.84
C ILE A 161 -0.86 -13.92 -28.32
N ILE A 162 0.15 -14.39 -27.58
CA ILE A 162 0.06 -14.62 -26.13
C ILE A 162 0.33 -13.35 -25.32
N ASP A 163 1.32 -12.53 -25.69
CA ASP A 163 1.71 -11.33 -24.93
C ASP A 163 0.50 -10.41 -24.63
N PRO A 164 -0.39 -10.07 -25.58
CA PRO A 164 -1.54 -9.22 -25.29
C PRO A 164 -2.54 -9.81 -24.30
N LEU A 165 -2.75 -11.13 -24.32
CA LEU A 165 -3.72 -11.82 -23.45
C LEU A 165 -3.31 -11.77 -21.97
N PHE A 166 -2.00 -11.77 -21.71
CA PHE A 166 -1.46 -11.79 -20.35
C PHE A 166 -1.01 -10.41 -19.87
N LYS A 167 -0.71 -9.47 -20.77
CA LYS A 167 -0.54 -8.05 -20.43
C LYS A 167 -1.81 -7.39 -19.90
N MET A 168 -2.96 -8.02 -20.18
CA MET A 168 -4.29 -7.63 -19.71
C MET A 168 -4.77 -8.52 -18.55
N ALA A 169 -3.87 -9.24 -17.88
CA ALA A 169 -4.27 -10.05 -16.72
C ALA A 169 -4.58 -9.11 -15.56
N ASP A 170 -5.86 -9.05 -15.22
CA ASP A 170 -6.45 -8.24 -14.15
C ASP A 170 -5.84 -8.57 -12.78
N VAL A 171 -4.75 -7.89 -12.41
CA VAL A 171 -4.13 -8.02 -11.07
C VAL A 171 -4.45 -6.79 -10.24
N ALA A 172 -5.27 -6.97 -9.21
CA ALA A 172 -5.48 -5.97 -8.17
C ALA A 172 -4.33 -6.01 -7.15
N LEU A 173 -3.79 -4.84 -6.82
CA LEU A 173 -2.90 -4.68 -5.67
C LEU A 173 -3.73 -4.34 -4.44
N SER A 174 -3.27 -4.83 -3.30
CA SER A 174 -3.70 -4.42 -1.99
C SER A 174 -2.53 -3.75 -1.27
N THR A 175 -2.85 -2.65 -0.59
CA THR A 175 -2.01 -1.98 0.40
C THR A 175 -2.66 -2.19 1.75
N VAL A 176 -1.94 -2.78 2.71
CA VAL A 176 -2.48 -3.06 4.05
C VAL A 176 -1.53 -2.54 5.11
N LEU A 177 -2.10 -1.84 6.09
CA LEU A 177 -1.43 -1.42 7.31
C LEU A 177 -1.78 -2.40 8.43
N LEU A 178 -0.74 -2.93 9.06
CA LEU A 178 -0.81 -3.93 10.12
C LEU A 178 0.00 -3.45 11.33
N SER A 179 -0.35 -3.93 12.51
CA SER A 179 0.50 -3.85 13.71
C SER A 179 0.73 -5.24 14.30
N SER A 180 1.83 -5.40 15.03
CA SER A 180 2.24 -6.67 15.63
C SER A 180 3.20 -6.45 16.81
N GLU A 181 3.36 -7.47 17.65
CA GLU A 181 4.32 -7.48 18.74
C GLU A 181 5.77 -7.60 18.19
N ASP A 182 6.77 -7.04 18.90
CA ASP A 182 8.17 -6.96 18.44
C ASP A 182 8.78 -8.33 18.09
N GLU A 183 8.46 -9.35 18.89
CA GLU A 183 9.03 -10.69 18.78
C GLU A 183 8.64 -11.40 17.48
N GLU A 184 7.54 -10.98 16.85
CA GLU A 184 6.99 -11.64 15.67
C GLU A 184 7.54 -11.09 14.34
N LEU A 185 8.17 -9.91 14.38
CA LEU A 185 8.62 -9.17 13.20
C LEU A 185 9.58 -9.94 12.28
N PRO A 186 10.57 -10.72 12.78
CA PRO A 186 11.44 -11.53 11.93
C PRO A 186 10.65 -12.57 11.11
N LYS A 187 9.68 -13.23 11.76
CA LYS A 187 8.85 -14.28 11.13
C LYS A 187 7.86 -13.67 10.13
N ILE A 188 7.31 -12.50 10.45
CA ILE A 188 6.47 -11.73 9.52
C ILE A 188 7.23 -11.40 8.24
N LYS A 189 8.49 -10.93 8.34
CA LYS A 189 9.34 -10.63 7.18
C LYS A 189 9.62 -11.89 6.34
N GLU A 190 9.87 -13.02 6.97
CA GLU A 190 10.07 -14.29 6.29
C GLU A 190 8.83 -14.72 5.49
N LEU A 191 7.65 -14.61 6.12
CA LEU A 191 6.37 -14.93 5.47
C LEU A 191 6.04 -13.94 4.34
N ALA A 192 6.33 -12.65 4.51
CA ALA A 192 6.14 -11.65 3.46
C ALA A 192 7.02 -11.97 2.23
N ARG A 193 8.31 -12.28 2.45
CA ARG A 193 9.23 -12.72 1.38
C ARG A 193 8.75 -13.99 0.68
N SER A 194 8.32 -14.98 1.45
CA SER A 194 7.82 -16.27 0.91
C SER A 194 6.54 -16.09 0.08
N ASN A 195 5.70 -15.12 0.44
CA ASN A 195 4.50 -14.75 -0.31
C ASN A 195 4.74 -13.67 -1.38
N LYS A 196 5.99 -13.22 -1.55
CA LYS A 196 6.41 -12.21 -2.54
C LYS A 196 5.65 -10.89 -2.40
N ILE A 197 5.47 -10.48 -1.16
CA ILE A 197 4.84 -9.22 -0.77
C ILE A 197 5.95 -8.24 -0.41
N PHE A 198 5.79 -7.01 -0.84
CA PHE A 198 6.66 -5.93 -0.42
C PHE A 198 6.24 -5.46 0.97
N LEU A 199 7.20 -5.36 1.90
CA LEU A 199 6.95 -5.04 3.30
C LEU A 199 7.88 -3.91 3.74
N ILE A 200 7.30 -2.90 4.38
CA ILE A 200 7.99 -1.78 4.99
C ILE A 200 7.70 -1.76 6.49
N GLU A 201 8.75 -1.56 7.29
CA GLU A 201 8.64 -1.21 8.70
C GLU A 201 8.51 0.31 8.82
N PHE A 202 7.34 0.79 9.22
CA PHE A 202 7.05 2.23 9.27
C PHE A 202 8.02 2.96 10.20
N ASN A 203 8.39 2.33 11.32
CA ASN A 203 9.33 2.86 12.32
C ASN A 203 10.74 3.10 11.77
N LYS A 204 11.15 2.43 10.69
CA LYS A 204 12.46 2.68 10.07
C LYS A 204 12.45 3.98 9.28
N ILE A 205 11.35 4.27 8.59
CA ILE A 205 11.19 5.48 7.78
C ILE A 205 11.13 6.73 8.66
N LEU A 206 10.51 6.62 9.85
CA LEU A 206 10.41 7.74 10.79
C LEU A 206 11.72 8.09 11.51
N LYS A 207 12.71 7.17 11.52
CA LYS A 207 14.01 7.37 12.17
C LYS A 207 15.08 7.95 11.25
N GLU A 208 14.78 8.12 9.96
CA GLU A 208 15.70 8.67 8.96
C GLU A 208 15.66 10.22 8.86
N ASP A 209 15.09 10.90 9.87
CA ASP A 209 15.09 12.37 10.01
C ASP A 209 16.11 12.87 11.06
#